data_AF-A0A7V7C314-F1
#
_entry.id   AF-A0A7V7C314-F1
#
_cell.length_a   1.000
_cell.length_b   1.000
_cell.length_c   1.000
_cell.angle_alpha   90.00
_cell.angle_beta   90.00
_cell.angle_gamma   90.00
#
_symmetry.space_group_name_H-M   'P 1'
#
loop_
_entity.id
_entity.type
_entity.pdbx_description
1 polymer ?
#
loop_
_entity_poly.entity_id
_entity_poly.type
_entity_poly.pdbx_seq_one_letter_code
_entity_poly.pdbx_strand_id
1 'polypeptide(L)'
;MKIGIAGSLESSDCLVRAEESDKLEIQIESSVFEFFGNQIRKVVLDTLEDQGIKTIKIHVNDKGALDYTIRSRLLTAIERMKRS
;
A
#
# COMPACT_ATOMS: atom_id res chain seq x y z
N MET A 1 4.87 -3.43 17.98
CA MET A 1 4.02 -3.37 16.77
C MET A 1 4.52 -2.22 15.94
N LYS A 2 5.28 -2.52 14.89
CA LYS A 2 5.88 -1.51 14.01
C LYS A 2 4.87 -1.02 12.98
N ILE A 3 4.86 0.28 12.73
CA ILE A 3 3.92 0.92 11.81
C ILE A 3 4.66 1.96 10.98
N GLY A 4 4.43 1.95 9.67
CA GLY A 4 4.91 2.96 8.75
C GLY A 4 3.78 3.50 7.89
N ILE A 5 3.76 4.82 7.70
CA ILE A 5 2.72 5.50 6.93
C ILE A 5 3.41 6.38 5.88
N ALA A 6 2.89 6.40 4.66
CA ALA A 6 3.37 7.28 3.60
C ALA A 6 2.24 7.71 2.65
N GLY A 7 2.34 8.93 2.11
CA GLY A 7 1.37 9.52 1.21
C GLY A 7 0.38 10.47 1.89
N SER A 8 -0.71 10.80 1.20
CA SER A 8 -1.75 11.73 1.64
C SER A 8 -3.12 11.31 1.09
N LEU A 9 -4.18 11.99 1.53
CA LEU A 9 -5.55 11.81 1.02
C LEU A 9 -5.90 12.81 -0.10
N GLU A 10 -4.89 13.45 -0.68
CA GLU A 10 -5.06 14.38 -1.78
C GLU A 10 -5.38 13.65 -3.09
N SER A 11 -6.02 14.37 -4.03
CA SER A 11 -6.30 13.83 -5.36
C SER A 11 -5.02 13.34 -6.04
N SER A 12 -5.12 12.20 -6.74
CA SER A 12 -4.00 11.56 -7.47
C SER A 12 -2.85 11.05 -6.58
N ASP A 13 -3.02 11.02 -5.27
CA ASP A 13 -2.14 10.34 -4.32
C ASP A 13 -2.91 9.25 -3.55
N CYS A 14 -2.17 8.44 -2.80
CA CYS A 14 -2.73 7.43 -1.92
C CYS A 14 -2.04 7.44 -0.56
N LEU A 15 -2.81 7.27 0.51
CA LEU A 15 -2.29 7.06 1.85
C LEU A 15 -2.11 5.56 2.07
N VAL A 16 -0.87 5.14 2.29
CA VAL A 16 -0.53 3.74 2.59
C VAL A 16 -0.09 3.62 4.03
N ARG A 17 -0.69 2.68 4.75
CA ARG A 17 -0.30 2.24 6.08
C ARG A 17 0.19 0.80 6.02
N ALA A 18 1.44 0.60 6.45
CA ALA A 18 2.08 -0.70 6.59
C ALA A 18 2.22 -1.03 8.08
N GLU A 19 1.74 -2.20 8.48
CA GLU A 19 1.78 -2.69 9.85
C GLU A 19 2.40 -4.09 9.88
N GLU A 20 3.26 -4.32 10.87
CA GLU A 20 3.80 -5.65 11.15
C GLU A 20 2.67 -6.63 11.48
N SER A 21 2.69 -7.80 10.83
CA SER A 21 1.67 -8.85 11.00
C SER A 21 2.27 -10.22 10.69
N ASP A 22 1.73 -11.25 11.33
CA ASP A 22 2.06 -12.66 11.06
C ASP A 22 1.35 -13.22 9.82
N LYS A 23 0.47 -12.43 9.20
CA LYS A 23 -0.32 -12.80 8.02
C LYS A 23 -0.23 -11.73 6.94
N LEU A 24 -0.48 -12.13 5.68
CA LEU A 24 -0.68 -11.20 4.59
C LEU A 24 -2.13 -10.70 4.58
N GLU A 25 -2.33 -9.42 4.89
CA GLU A 25 -3.64 -8.78 4.87
C GLU A 25 -3.57 -7.51 4.03
N ILE A 26 -4.44 -7.39 3.02
CA ILE A 26 -4.47 -6.22 2.12
C ILE A 26 -5.89 -5.69 2.08
N GLN A 27 -6.04 -4.45 2.55
CA GLN A 27 -7.27 -3.67 2.53
C GLN A 27 -7.08 -2.46 1.61
N ILE A 28 -8.02 -2.27 0.68
CA ILE A 28 -7.95 -1.20 -0.32
C ILE A 28 -9.29 -0.47 -0.31
N GLU A 29 -9.23 0.83 -0.09
CA GLU A 29 -10.32 1.77 -0.25
C GLU A 29 -9.94 2.72 -1.38
N SER A 30 -10.79 2.87 -2.41
CA SER A 30 -10.49 3.77 -3.53
C SER A 30 -11.75 4.45 -4.04
N SER A 31 -11.64 5.72 -4.44
CA SER A 31 -12.71 6.41 -5.17
C SER A 31 -12.98 5.85 -6.56
N VAL A 32 -12.03 5.07 -7.11
CA VAL A 32 -12.12 4.45 -8.43
C VAL A 32 -12.09 2.91 -8.36
N PHE A 33 -12.42 2.36 -7.18
CA PHE A 33 -12.30 0.93 -6.87
C PHE A 33 -13.05 0.03 -7.88
N GLU A 34 -14.27 0.41 -8.28
CA GLU A 34 -15.08 -0.38 -9.22
C GLU A 34 -14.39 -0.60 -10.57
N PHE A 35 -13.51 0.31 -10.99
CA PHE A 35 -12.82 0.22 -12.27
C PHE A 35 -11.39 -0.31 -12.14
N PHE A 36 -10.68 0.03 -11.05
CA PHE A 36 -9.25 -0.22 -10.91
C PHE A 36 -8.86 -1.02 -9.66
N GLY A 37 -9.80 -1.49 -8.85
CA GLY A 37 -9.51 -2.21 -7.60
C GLY A 37 -8.61 -3.44 -7.80
N ASN A 38 -8.83 -4.20 -8.88
CA ASN A 38 -7.99 -5.34 -9.25
C ASN A 38 -6.56 -4.92 -9.65
N GLN A 39 -6.42 -3.81 -10.37
CA GLN A 39 -5.12 -3.28 -10.78
C GLN A 39 -4.33 -2.77 -9.57
N ILE A 40 -4.97 -2.00 -8.69
CA ILE A 40 -4.37 -1.52 -7.43
C ILE A 40 -3.90 -2.70 -6.59
N ARG A 41 -4.75 -3.73 -6.44
CA ARG A 41 -4.39 -4.95 -5.71
C ARG A 41 -3.20 -5.67 -6.33
N LYS A 42 -3.17 -5.78 -7.65
CA LYS A 42 -2.05 -6.38 -8.39
C LYS A 42 -0.75 -5.60 -8.14
N VAL A 43 -0.77 -4.28 -8.25
CA VAL A 43 0.40 -3.42 -7.99
C VAL A 43 0.93 -3.62 -6.57
N VAL A 44 0.04 -3.68 -5.57
CA VAL A 44 0.44 -3.93 -4.17
C VAL A 44 1.06 -5.31 -4.03
N LEU A 45 0.44 -6.36 -4.57
CA LEU A 45 0.93 -7.74 -4.49
C LEU A 45 2.29 -7.90 -5.19
N ASP A 46 2.41 -7.43 -6.44
CA ASP A 46 3.65 -7.48 -7.21
C ASP A 46 4.78 -6.74 -6.46
N THR A 47 4.47 -5.59 -5.87
CA THR A 47 5.46 -4.82 -5.09
C THR A 47 5.91 -5.57 -3.83
N LEU A 48 5.00 -6.27 -3.15
CA LEU A 48 5.35 -7.09 -1.98
C LEU A 48 6.18 -8.32 -2.37
N GLU A 49 5.84 -8.96 -3.49
CA GLU A 49 6.58 -10.08 -4.06
C GLU A 49 8.00 -9.68 -4.47
N ASP A 50 8.15 -8.55 -5.18
CA ASP A 50 9.44 -7.93 -5.52
C ASP A 50 10.34 -7.69 -4.28
N GLN A 51 9.71 -7.38 -3.13
CA GLN A 51 10.41 -7.15 -1.86
C GLN A 51 10.60 -8.42 -1.03
N GLY A 52 10.08 -9.58 -1.48
CA GLY A 52 10.13 -10.84 -0.75
C GLY A 52 9.30 -10.84 0.55
N ILE A 53 8.31 -9.97 0.68
CA ILE A 53 7.51 -9.82 1.90
C ILE A 53 6.30 -10.75 1.83
N LYS A 54 6.22 -11.70 2.78
CA LYS A 54 5.17 -12.72 2.85
C LYS A 54 4.09 -12.45 3.91
N THR A 55 4.41 -11.65 4.92
CA THR A 55 3.54 -11.40 6.08
C THR A 55 3.61 -9.92 6.44
N ILE A 56 2.50 -9.21 6.22
CA ILE A 56 2.37 -7.78 6.47
C ILE A 56 0.89 -7.42 6.36
N LYS A 57 0.45 -6.42 7.13
CA LYS A 57 -0.86 -5.81 6.95
C LYS A 57 -0.71 -4.48 6.25
N ILE A 58 -1.36 -4.34 5.10
CA ILE A 58 -1.37 -3.13 4.27
C ILE A 58 -2.79 -2.58 4.20
N HIS A 59 -2.94 -1.30 4.49
CA HIS A 59 -4.14 -0.52 4.20
C HIS A 59 -3.79 0.58 3.19
N VAL A 60 -4.52 0.65 2.09
CA VAL A 60 -4.36 1.64 1.03
C VAL A 60 -5.65 2.44 0.92
N ASN A 61 -5.58 3.76 1.13
CA ASN A 61 -6.65 4.69 0.79
C ASN A 61 -6.23 5.50 -0.44
N ASP A 62 -6.85 5.21 -1.58
CA ASP A 62 -6.51 5.72 -2.89
C ASP A 62 -7.53 6.75 -3.41
N LYS A 63 -7.02 7.83 -3.99
CA LYS A 63 -7.80 8.89 -4.63
C LYS A 63 -7.46 9.02 -6.11
N GLY A 64 -7.33 7.88 -6.80
CA GLY A 64 -6.99 7.84 -8.23
C GLY A 64 -5.49 8.01 -8.49
N ALA A 65 -4.65 7.49 -7.61
CA ALA A 65 -3.21 7.48 -7.79
C ALA A 65 -2.82 6.53 -8.93
N LEU A 66 -1.76 6.90 -9.64
CA LEU A 66 -1.16 6.05 -10.67
C LEU A 66 -0.35 4.92 -10.03
N ASP A 67 -0.19 3.81 -10.76
CA ASP A 67 0.49 2.61 -10.28
C ASP A 67 1.89 2.90 -9.69
N TYR A 68 2.65 3.79 -10.33
CA TYR A 68 3.98 4.17 -9.84
C TYR A 68 3.92 4.95 -8.51
N THR A 69 2.86 5.74 -8.29
CA THR A 69 2.62 6.46 -7.04
C THR A 69 2.30 5.47 -5.94
N ILE A 70 1.37 4.54 -6.19
CA ILE A 70 0.99 3.47 -5.25
C ILE A 70 2.23 2.66 -4.85
N ARG A 71 3.04 2.24 -5.82
CA ARG A 71 4.30 1.52 -5.57
C ARG A 71 5.26 2.33 -4.71
N SER A 72 5.49 3.61 -5.04
CA SER A 72 6.41 4.47 -4.28
C SER A 72 5.93 4.68 -2.84
N ARG A 73 4.63 4.95 -2.62
CA ARG A 73 4.06 5.13 -1.29
C ARG A 73 4.13 3.84 -0.46
N LEU A 74 3.82 2.70 -1.07
CA LEU A 74 3.93 1.40 -0.41
C LEU A 74 5.35 1.10 0.05
N LEU A 75 6.35 1.23 -0.83
CA LEU A 75 7.76 1.02 -0.47
C LEU A 75 8.20 1.97 0.65
N THR A 76 7.78 3.24 0.58
CA THR A 76 8.11 4.23 1.61
C THR A 76 7.46 3.88 2.97
N ALA A 77 6.21 3.44 2.97
CA ALA A 77 5.52 3.02 4.19
C ALA A 77 6.20 1.79 4.82
N ILE A 78 6.55 0.78 4.01
CA ILE A 78 7.29 -0.41 4.45
C ILE A 78 8.65 -0.02 5.06
N GLU A 79 9.40 0.86 4.40
CA GLU A 79 10.70 1.30 4.89
C GLU A 79 10.59 2.05 6.23
N ARG A 80 9.59 2.93 6.37
CA ARG A 80 9.31 3.61 7.65
C ARG A 80 8.95 2.63 8.77
N MET A 81 8.14 1.61 8.45
CA MET A 81 7.78 0.55 9.39
C MET A 81 9.02 -0.24 9.85
N LYS A 82 9.94 -0.59 8.94
CA LYS A 82 11.17 -1.32 9.29
C LYS A 82 12.07 -0.52 10.24
N ARG A 83 12.07 0.81 10.12
CA ARG A 83 12.88 1.74 10.93
C ARG A 83 12.26 2.08 12.30
N SER A 84 10.95 1.96 12.46
CA SER A 84 10.28 2.09 13.77
C SER A 84 10.57 0.90 14.68
#